data_AF-A0A0C1RII0-F1
#
_entry.id   AF-A0A0C1RII0-F1
#
_cell.length_a   1.000
_cell.length_b   1.000
_cell.length_c   1.000
_cell.angle_alpha   90.00
_cell.angle_beta   90.00
_cell.angle_gamma   90.00
#
_symmetry.space_group_name_H-M   'P 1'
#
loop_
_entity.id
_entity.type
_entity.pdbx_description
1 polymer ?
#
loop_
_entity_poly.entity_id
_entity_poly.type
_entity_poly.pdbx_seq_one_letter_code
_entity_poly.pdbx_strand_id
1 'polypeptide(L)'
;MISFFFKIGKAFLKYSNHPITIPRVHYTRLVDQIYESTGKKTTKVRITPPNGRILNGEIYYGIAGYGPFYQIKVLGSYPSDHFGNVKIGSILQVAIKKIGDKIHVIIEEDVKLAMKIDLTSQI
;
A
#
# COMPACT_ATOMS: atom_id res chain seq x y z
N MET A 1 9.70 6.35 9.18
CA MET A 1 9.20 5.20 8.38
C MET A 1 7.82 4.84 8.88
N ILE A 2 6.88 4.55 7.97
CA ILE A 2 5.51 4.14 8.32
C ILE A 2 5.30 2.73 7.79
N SER A 3 4.73 1.84 8.58
CA SER A 3 4.36 0.50 8.12
C SER A 3 3.01 0.07 8.66
N PHE A 4 2.27 -0.68 7.85
CA PHE A 4 0.98 -1.25 8.21
C PHE A 4 0.67 -2.49 7.38
N PHE A 5 -0.30 -3.28 7.83
CA PHE A 5 -0.79 -4.44 7.09
C PHE A 5 -1.99 -4.08 6.23
N PHE A 6 -2.05 -4.68 5.04
CA PHE A 6 -3.16 -4.57 4.11
C PHE A 6 -3.65 -5.97 3.74
N LYS A 7 -4.92 -6.26 4.04
CA LYS A 7 -5.56 -7.51 3.63
C LYS A 7 -6.12 -7.37 2.22
N ILE A 8 -5.73 -8.27 1.33
CA ILE A 8 -6.18 -8.26 -0.05
C ILE A 8 -7.66 -8.68 -0.14
N GLY A 9 -8.48 -7.77 -0.65
CA GLY A 9 -9.86 -8.04 -1.01
C GLY A 9 -10.03 -8.34 -2.50
N LYS A 10 -11.22 -8.85 -2.87
CA LYS A 10 -11.58 -9.15 -4.27
C LYS A 10 -11.38 -7.96 -5.21
N ALA A 11 -11.73 -6.76 -4.76
CA ALA A 11 -11.64 -5.55 -5.56
C ALA A 11 -10.18 -5.17 -5.90
N PHE A 12 -9.23 -5.47 -5.02
CA PHE A 12 -7.80 -5.21 -5.24
C PHE A 12 -7.23 -5.99 -6.44
N LEU A 13 -7.69 -7.24 -6.61
CA LEU A 13 -7.23 -8.11 -7.69
C LEU A 13 -8.00 -7.89 -9.00
N LYS A 14 -9.26 -7.48 -8.93
CA LYS A 14 -10.16 -7.44 -10.10
C LYS A 14 -10.11 -6.12 -10.87
N TYR A 15 -9.81 -5.00 -10.21
CA TYR A 15 -9.87 -3.68 -10.83
C TYR A 15 -8.49 -3.08 -11.00
N SER A 16 -8.24 -2.47 -12.15
CA SER A 16 -7.02 -1.69 -12.39
C SER A 16 -6.91 -0.54 -11.39
N ASN A 17 -5.68 -0.21 -11.00
CA ASN A 17 -5.37 0.90 -10.11
C ASN A 17 -6.10 0.87 -8.74
N HIS A 18 -6.55 -0.31 -8.28
CA HIS A 18 -7.24 -0.39 -7.00
C HIS A 18 -6.32 0.07 -5.86
N PRO A 19 -6.76 1.01 -5.00
CA PRO A 19 -5.90 1.61 -4.01
C PRO A 19 -5.64 0.70 -2.81
N ILE A 20 -4.52 0.95 -2.14
CA ILE A 20 -4.26 0.54 -0.75
C ILE A 20 -4.50 1.77 0.13
N THR A 21 -5.54 1.71 0.97
CA THR A 21 -5.85 2.82 1.89
C THR A 21 -4.85 2.86 3.04
N ILE A 22 -4.28 4.04 3.29
CA ILE A 22 -3.42 4.27 4.46
C ILE A 22 -4.33 4.44 5.69
N PRO A 23 -4.10 3.68 6.79
CA PRO A 23 -4.86 3.85 8.03
C PRO A 23 -4.72 5.25 8.63
N ARG A 24 -5.82 5.82 9.13
CA ARG A 24 -5.87 7.18 9.69
C ARG A 24 -4.86 7.41 10.82
N VAL A 25 -4.58 6.37 11.61
CA VAL A 25 -3.58 6.41 12.70
C VAL A 25 -2.17 6.78 12.22
N HIS A 26 -1.89 6.67 10.92
CA HIS A 26 -0.61 7.03 10.34
C HIS A 26 -0.58 8.42 9.67
N TYR A 27 -1.69 9.17 9.64
CA TYR A 27 -1.77 10.42 8.88
C TYR A 27 -0.82 11.49 9.41
N THR A 28 -0.76 11.70 10.72
CA THR A 28 0.17 12.65 11.33
C THR A 28 1.61 12.31 10.96
N ARG A 29 2.01 11.04 11.15
CA ARG A 29 3.36 10.58 10.78
C ARG A 29 3.64 10.71 9.27
N LEU A 30 2.63 10.49 8.42
CA LEU A 30 2.76 10.66 6.96
C LEU A 30 3.06 12.11 6.61
N VAL A 31 2.29 13.04 7.19
CA VAL A 31 2.49 14.47 6.95
C VAL A 31 3.85 14.93 7.48
N ASP A 32 4.21 14.55 8.70
CA ASP A 32 5.43 15.05 9.33
C ASP A 32 6.69 14.41 8.75
N GLN A 33 6.72 13.07 8.64
CA GLN A 33 7.94 12.34 8.30
C GLN A 33 8.15 12.12 6.81
N ILE A 34 7.06 12.10 6.01
CA ILE A 34 7.14 11.81 4.57
C ILE A 34 6.92 13.08 3.75
N TYR A 35 6.00 13.95 4.16
CA TYR A 35 5.71 15.20 3.47
C TYR A 35 6.38 16.43 4.07
N GLU A 36 7.17 16.31 5.14
CA GLU A 36 7.86 17.45 5.78
C GLU A 36 6.88 18.59 6.11
N SER A 37 5.75 18.22 6.70
CA SER A 37 4.65 19.12 7.06
C SER A 37 3.91 19.77 5.86
N THR A 38 4.22 19.39 4.61
CA THR A 38 3.57 19.90 3.38
C THR A 38 2.54 18.93 2.77
N GLY A 39 1.78 18.22 3.62
CA GLY A 39 0.81 17.20 3.22
C GLY A 39 -0.39 17.70 2.39
N LYS A 40 -1.47 16.91 2.34
CA LYS A 40 -2.73 17.25 1.61
C LYS A 40 -2.56 17.41 0.08
N LYS A 41 -1.65 16.64 -0.52
CA LYS A 41 -1.41 16.62 -1.96
C LYS A 41 -1.19 15.21 -2.46
N THR A 42 -1.59 14.95 -3.69
CA THR A 42 -1.22 13.72 -4.39
C THR A 42 0.25 13.80 -4.79
N THR A 43 1.03 12.79 -4.41
CA THR A 43 2.48 12.78 -4.63
C THR A 43 2.90 11.51 -5.35
N LYS A 44 3.74 11.65 -6.38
CA LYS A 44 4.31 10.52 -7.11
C LYS A 44 5.25 9.72 -6.20
N VAL A 45 5.15 8.39 -6.26
CA VAL A 45 5.99 7.48 -5.49
C VAL A 45 6.53 6.36 -6.38
N ARG A 46 7.61 5.72 -5.93
CA ARG A 46 8.08 4.45 -6.49
C ARG A 46 7.55 3.31 -5.63
N ILE A 47 6.95 2.30 -6.25
CA ILE A 47 6.43 1.13 -5.57
C ILE A 47 7.33 -0.06 -5.88
N THR A 48 7.87 -0.71 -4.85
CA THR A 48 8.55 -2.00 -4.95
C THR A 48 7.57 -3.08 -4.48
N PRO A 49 6.92 -3.80 -5.41
CA PRO A 49 6.02 -4.89 -5.08
C PRO A 49 6.80 -6.19 -4.74
N PRO A 50 6.12 -7.25 -4.26
CA PRO A 50 6.76 -8.50 -3.87
C PRO A 50 7.61 -9.16 -4.97
N ASN A 51 7.23 -9.00 -6.25
CA ASN A 51 7.97 -9.58 -7.37
C ASN A 51 9.23 -8.78 -7.78
N GLY A 52 9.52 -7.66 -7.10
CA GLY A 52 10.74 -6.85 -7.27
C GLY A 52 10.73 -5.85 -8.43
N ARG A 53 9.75 -5.87 -9.34
CA ARG A 53 9.70 -4.88 -10.44
C ARG A 53 9.21 -3.52 -9.94
N ILE A 54 10.08 -2.51 -9.97
CA ILE A 54 9.71 -1.16 -9.54
C ILE A 54 8.62 -0.59 -10.45
N LEU A 55 7.53 -0.15 -9.84
CA LEU A 55 6.38 0.46 -10.49
C LEU A 55 6.31 1.96 -10.19
N ASN A 56 5.69 2.69 -11.11
CA ASN A 56 5.26 4.06 -10.85
C ASN A 56 3.93 4.04 -10.10
N GLY A 57 3.82 4.88 -9.09
CA GLY A 57 2.60 5.02 -8.31
C GLY A 57 2.40 6.43 -7.80
N GLU A 58 1.36 6.59 -7.00
CA GLU A 58 1.11 7.81 -6.24
C GLU A 58 0.57 7.49 -4.86
N ILE A 59 0.87 8.35 -3.89
CA ILE A 59 0.03 8.49 -2.71
C ILE A 59 -0.98 9.59 -3.05
N TYR A 60 -2.19 9.16 -3.40
CA TYR A 60 -3.34 10.00 -3.67
C TYR A 60 -3.86 10.61 -2.36
N TYR A 61 -4.17 11.91 -2.42
CA TYR A 61 -4.92 12.61 -1.37
C TYR A 61 -6.30 12.96 -1.89
N GLY A 62 -7.33 12.64 -1.11
CA GLY A 62 -8.72 12.99 -1.41
C GLY A 62 -9.47 13.41 -0.16
N ILE A 63 -10.67 13.97 -0.37
CA ILE A 63 -11.61 14.34 0.69
C ILE A 63 -12.96 13.73 0.33
N ALA A 64 -13.56 13.00 1.28
CA ALA A 64 -14.89 12.44 1.17
C ALA A 64 -15.76 12.92 2.35
N GLY A 65 -17.04 12.51 2.39
CA GLY A 65 -17.98 12.90 3.47
C GLY A 65 -17.51 12.53 4.89
N TYR A 66 -16.55 11.61 5.02
CA TYR A 66 -15.94 11.22 6.30
C TYR A 66 -14.61 11.94 6.59
N GLY A 67 -14.22 12.92 5.79
CA GLY A 67 -12.97 13.68 5.92
C GLY A 67 -11.87 13.28 4.93
N PRO A 68 -10.65 13.80 5.13
CA PRO A 68 -9.51 13.53 4.25
C PRO A 68 -9.05 12.08 4.33
N PHE A 69 -8.52 11.56 3.23
CA PHE A 69 -7.93 10.23 3.16
C PHE A 69 -6.70 10.18 2.24
N TYR A 70 -5.85 9.19 2.51
CA TYR A 70 -4.68 8.89 1.69
C TYR A 70 -4.72 7.46 1.16
N GLN A 71 -4.36 7.28 -0.10
CA GLN A 71 -4.39 5.99 -0.78
C GLN A 71 -3.14 5.81 -1.65
N ILE A 72 -2.51 4.66 -1.58
CA ILE A 72 -1.44 4.29 -2.50
C ILE A 72 -2.09 3.68 -3.75
N LYS A 73 -1.75 4.20 -4.93
CA LYS A 73 -2.22 3.68 -6.23
C LYS A 73 -1.03 3.32 -7.10
N VAL A 74 -1.13 2.18 -7.78
CA VAL A 74 -0.25 1.83 -8.89
C VAL A 74 -0.78 2.55 -10.13
N LEU A 75 0.10 3.13 -10.94
CA LEU A 75 -0.28 3.83 -12.17
C LEU A 75 -0.05 2.95 -13.40
N GLY A 76 -1.06 2.88 -14.28
CA GLY A 76 -0.91 2.30 -15.63
C GLY A 76 -0.72 0.78 -15.66
N SER A 77 -1.12 0.05 -14.61
CA SER A 77 -1.00 -1.41 -14.55
C SER A 77 -2.01 -2.03 -13.58
N TYR A 78 -2.40 -3.28 -13.81
CA TYR A 78 -3.19 -4.02 -12.83
C TYR A 78 -2.28 -4.46 -11.67
N PRO A 79 -2.68 -4.27 -10.40
CA PRO A 79 -1.91 -4.79 -9.27
C PRO A 79 -1.67 -6.30 -9.36
N SER A 80 -2.61 -7.08 -9.94
CA SER A 80 -2.44 -8.51 -10.18
C SER A 80 -1.19 -8.87 -10.98
N ASP A 81 -0.78 -8.01 -11.91
CA ASP A 81 0.33 -8.29 -12.83
C ASP A 81 1.69 -8.17 -12.13
N HIS A 82 1.72 -7.47 -10.99
CA HIS A 82 2.97 -7.10 -10.32
C HIS A 82 3.09 -7.57 -8.88
N PHE A 83 1.99 -8.03 -8.28
CA PHE A 83 1.98 -8.49 -6.90
C PHE A 83 2.15 -10.01 -6.78
N GLY A 84 2.45 -10.72 -7.87
CA GLY A 84 2.81 -12.13 -7.84
C GLY A 84 1.63 -13.06 -7.53
N ASN A 85 1.84 -14.04 -6.65
CA ASN A 85 0.87 -15.09 -6.34
C ASN A 85 -0.10 -14.72 -5.21
N VAL A 86 -0.26 -13.42 -4.94
CA VAL A 86 -1.19 -12.94 -3.93
C VAL A 86 -2.63 -13.39 -4.19
N LYS A 87 -3.31 -13.84 -3.14
CA LYS A 87 -4.70 -14.31 -3.20
C LYS A 87 -5.61 -13.42 -2.36
N ILE A 88 -6.92 -13.55 -2.58
CA ILE A 88 -7.91 -12.95 -1.68
C ILE A 88 -7.64 -13.48 -0.26
N GLY A 89 -7.57 -12.57 0.71
CA GLY A 89 -7.28 -12.91 2.11
C GLY A 89 -5.80 -12.84 2.48
N SER A 90 -4.87 -12.84 1.52
CA SER A 90 -3.45 -12.63 1.80
C SER A 90 -3.21 -11.29 2.46
N ILE A 91 -2.20 -11.23 3.33
CA ILE A 91 -1.81 -10.03 4.06
C ILE A 91 -0.49 -9.52 3.48
N LEU A 92 -0.51 -8.26 3.07
CA LEU A 92 0.66 -7.53 2.61
C LEU A 92 1.16 -6.63 3.73
N GLN A 93 2.47 -6.64 3.95
CA GLN A 93 3.14 -5.61 4.72
C GLN A 93 3.47 -4.45 3.78
N VAL A 94 3.00 -3.26 4.12
CA VAL A 94 3.24 -2.03 3.36
C VAL A 94 4.14 -1.13 4.18
N ALA A 95 5.24 -0.65 3.61
CA ALA A 95 6.17 0.27 4.24
C ALA A 95 6.40 1.51 3.36
N ILE A 96 6.20 2.69 3.93
CA ILE A 96 6.43 3.99 3.29
C ILE A 96 7.70 4.62 3.88
N LYS A 97 8.64 4.95 3.01
CA LYS A 97 9.93 5.56 3.36
C LYS A 97 10.20 6.75 2.44
N LYS A 98 10.85 7.78 2.98
CA LYS A 98 11.46 8.84 2.18
C LYS A 98 12.96 8.56 2.09
N ILE A 99 13.51 8.59 0.88
CA ILE A 99 14.93 8.35 0.58
C ILE A 99 15.40 9.53 -0.28
N GLY A 100 16.15 10.45 0.33
CA GLY A 100 16.39 11.78 -0.25
C GLY A 100 15.05 12.47 -0.56
N ASP A 101 14.89 12.99 -1.77
CA ASP A 101 13.64 13.66 -2.19
C ASP A 101 12.56 12.70 -2.70
N LYS A 102 12.83 11.40 -2.73
CA LYS A 102 11.92 10.41 -3.32
C LYS A 102 11.18 9.64 -2.23
N ILE A 103 9.89 9.43 -2.45
CA ILE A 103 9.07 8.57 -1.61
C ILE A 103 9.01 7.18 -2.24
N HIS A 104 9.33 6.18 -1.43
CA HIS A 104 9.34 4.77 -1.77
C HIS A 104 8.27 4.06 -0.94
N VAL A 105 7.47 3.24 -1.61
CA VAL A 105 6.53 2.30 -1.00
C VAL A 105 7.05 0.90 -1.28
N ILE A 106 7.33 0.15 -0.23
CA ILE A 106 7.77 -1.24 -0.31
C ILE A 106 6.59 -2.09 0.12
N ILE A 107 6.29 -3.14 -0.64
CA ILE A 107 5.18 -4.04 -0.37
C ILE A 107 5.72 -5.47 -0.41
N GLU A 108 5.56 -6.17 0.70
CA GLU A 108 6.05 -7.52 0.91
C GLU A 108 4.88 -8.43 1.29
N GLU A 109 4.91 -9.68 0.82
CA GLU A 109 3.99 -10.69 1.32
C GLU A 109 4.40 -11.10 2.75
N ASP A 110 3.46 -11.09 3.69
CA ASP A 110 3.73 -11.64 5.02
C ASP A 110 3.59 -13.17 4.98
N VAL A 111 4.67 -13.83 4.56
CA VAL A 111 4.75 -15.29 4.42
C VAL A 111 4.52 -15.98 5.77
N LYS A 112 4.90 -15.36 6.89
CA LYS A 112 4.78 -15.96 8.24
C LYS A 112 3.34 -15.92 8.77
N LEU A 113 2.58 -14.88 8.44
CA LEU A 113 1.19 -14.77 8.85
C LEU A 113 0.24 -15.59 7.95
N ALA A 114 0.52 -15.67 6.65
CA ALA A 114 -0.21 -16.55 5.74
C ALA A 114 -0.15 -18.02 6.17
N MET A 115 1.04 -18.50 6.58
CA MET A 115 1.22 -19.86 7.10
C MET A 115 0.45 -20.11 8.41
N LYS A 116 0.38 -19.13 9.32
CA LYS A 116 -0.39 -19.25 10.57
C LYS A 116 -1.91 -19.33 10.34
N ILE A 117 -2.43 -18.58 9.37
CA ILE A 117 -3.87 -18.55 9.05
C ILE A 117 -4.30 -19.86 8.38
N ASP A 118 -3.51 -20.40 7.46
CA ASP A 118 -3.81 -21.68 6.80
C ASP A 118 -3.83 -22.85 7.80
N LEU A 119 -2.95 -22.86 8.80
CA LEU A 119 -2.94 -23.89 9.85
C LEU A 119 -4.18 -23.83 10.76
N THR A 120 -4.71 -22.64 11.03
CA THR A 120 -5.93 -22.48 11.86
C THR A 120 -7.24 -22.68 11.09
N SER A 121 -7.19 -22.70 9.76
CA SER A 121 -8.37 -22.85 8.90
C SER A 121 -8.63 -24.31 8.48
N GLN A 122 -7.79 -25.25 8.96
CA GLN A 122 -7.87 -26.69 8.72
C GLN A 122 -8.29 -27.50 9.96
N ILE A 123 -8.82 -26.83 11.00
CA ILE A 123 -9.32 -27.45 12.24
C ILE A 123 -10.83 -27.22 12.33
#